data_AF-A0A7X0U1M9-F1
#
_entry.id   AF-A0A7X0U1M9-F1
#
_cell.length_a   1.000
_cell.length_b   1.000
_cell.length_c   1.000
_cell.angle_alpha   90.00
_cell.angle_beta   90.00
_cell.angle_gamma   90.00
#
_symmetry.space_group_name_H-M   'P 1'
#
loop_
_entity.id
_entity.type
_entity.pdbx_description
1 polymer ?
#
loop_
_entity_poly.entity_id
_entity_poly.type
_entity_poly.pdbx_seq_one_letter_code
_entity_poly.pdbx_strand_id
1 'polypeptide(L)'
;MSDIVQGLEGFLERLHIYAGLRPILSLVIMLAAVFAVAFAALRGAVRARWIGRNTAAFWLFVSPWIVGFLLFTGGPMVYSLILSFTDWNLIDPAEFVGFANYAEAFSDPDLGQSLKVTLVYAAVSVPLQTVLSLAVALLMNVKVRGIHVFRTIWYLPSLVTGVAQAVLFIWVFNPSYGLVNGLLRLVGVEGPRWLFDADWALATVVIMSLWTVGGNMIIYLAGLQDIAKELYEAAQIDGAGRWRSLWNITLPQISPVIFFNVVTGLIYAMQTFTQGYVVTHNGGGPSDSLLFYVLYLYNNAFSFFRMGYASALAWIFFVMIMVLTALVFRGSAFWVYYESQRPKARKRGAHAG
;
A
#
# COMPACT_ATOMS: atom_id res chain seq x y z
N MET A 1 -2.23 -18.67 25.72
CA MET A 1 -2.39 -17.19 25.73
C MET A 1 -3.72 -16.80 26.35
N SER A 2 -4.81 -17.53 26.07
CA SER A 2 -6.12 -17.41 26.74
C SER A 2 -6.02 -17.35 28.27
N ASP A 3 -5.26 -18.25 28.89
CA ASP A 3 -5.27 -18.40 30.36
C ASP A 3 -4.56 -17.24 31.08
N ILE A 4 -3.53 -16.68 30.45
CA ILE A 4 -2.80 -15.51 30.96
C ILE A 4 -3.68 -14.27 30.83
N VAL A 5 -4.36 -14.10 29.70
CA VAL A 5 -5.27 -12.98 29.46
C VAL A 5 -6.46 -13.05 30.41
N GLN A 6 -7.09 -14.22 30.55
CA GLN A 6 -8.20 -14.44 31.49
C GLN A 6 -7.78 -14.21 32.94
N GLY A 7 -6.59 -14.66 33.33
CA GLY A 7 -6.04 -14.40 34.66
C GLY A 7 -5.79 -12.91 34.92
N LEU A 8 -5.27 -12.19 33.92
CA LEU A 8 -5.07 -10.73 33.98
C LEU A 8 -6.40 -9.97 34.06
N GLU A 9 -7.39 -10.35 33.25
CA GLU A 9 -8.71 -9.73 33.27
C GLU A 9 -9.41 -9.96 34.61
N GLY A 10 -9.33 -11.17 35.17
CA GLY A 10 -9.83 -11.47 36.51
C GLY A 10 -9.10 -10.71 37.63
N PHE A 11 -7.81 -10.38 37.45
CA PHE A 11 -7.07 -9.51 38.37
C PHE A 11 -7.51 -8.04 38.26
N LEU A 12 -7.65 -7.51 37.04
CA LEU A 12 -8.12 -6.14 36.80
C LEU A 12 -9.58 -5.94 37.25
N GLU A 13 -10.39 -6.99 37.17
CA GLU A 13 -11.73 -7.03 37.73
C GLU A 13 -11.73 -6.85 39.25
N ARG A 14 -10.84 -7.56 39.97
CA ARG A 14 -10.68 -7.39 41.43
C ARG A 14 -10.28 -5.96 41.79
N LEU A 15 -9.56 -5.27 40.91
CA LEU A 15 -9.18 -3.85 41.06
C LEU A 15 -10.28 -2.85 40.66
N HIS A 16 -11.49 -3.31 40.36
CA HIS A 16 -12.66 -2.46 40.01
C HIS A 16 -12.44 -1.61 38.76
N ILE A 17 -11.60 -2.09 37.84
CA ILE A 17 -11.36 -1.41 36.57
C ILE A 17 -12.55 -1.63 35.63
N TYR A 18 -12.99 -0.55 34.99
CA TYR A 18 -14.06 -0.55 34.00
C TYR A 18 -13.85 -1.62 32.93
N ALA A 19 -14.88 -2.41 32.64
CA ALA A 19 -14.84 -3.52 31.70
C ALA A 19 -14.26 -3.13 30.33
N GLY A 20 -14.61 -1.94 29.82
CA GLY A 20 -14.09 -1.44 28.55
C GLY A 20 -12.59 -1.13 28.53
N LEU A 21 -11.96 -0.93 29.68
CA LEU A 21 -10.51 -0.66 29.79
C LEU A 21 -9.68 -1.92 30.06
N ARG A 22 -10.31 -3.03 30.49
CA ARG A 22 -9.60 -4.27 30.86
C ARG A 22 -8.79 -4.87 29.70
N PRO A 23 -9.29 -4.95 28.44
CA PRO A 23 -8.52 -5.51 27.33
C PRO A 23 -7.30 -4.66 26.97
N ILE A 24 -7.44 -3.34 27.08
CA ILE A 24 -6.35 -2.38 26.81
C ILE A 24 -5.28 -2.53 27.89
N LEU A 25 -5.69 -2.59 29.15
CA LEU A 25 -4.77 -2.72 30.27
C LEU A 25 -4.09 -4.09 30.32
N SER A 26 -4.79 -5.18 29.98
CA SER A 26 -4.18 -6.51 29.90
C SER A 26 -3.12 -6.56 28.79
N LEU A 27 -3.38 -5.93 27.65
CA LEU A 27 -2.41 -5.75 26.57
C LEU A 27 -1.18 -4.96 27.04
N VAL A 28 -1.40 -3.80 27.68
CA VAL A 28 -0.32 -2.94 28.18
C VAL A 28 0.53 -3.67 29.21
N ILE A 29 -0.09 -4.40 30.14
CA ILE A 29 0.63 -5.17 31.16
C ILE A 29 1.41 -6.32 30.53
N MET A 30 0.85 -7.03 29.56
CA MET A 30 1.60 -8.07 28.83
C MET A 30 2.81 -7.48 28.10
N LEU A 31 2.64 -6.35 27.40
CA LEU A 31 3.75 -5.68 26.71
C LEU A 31 4.82 -5.19 27.70
N ALA A 32 4.40 -4.62 28.83
CA ALA A 32 5.30 -4.19 29.89
C ALA A 32 6.04 -5.37 30.53
N ALA A 33 5.38 -6.52 30.71
CA ALA A 33 5.99 -7.73 31.23
C ALA A 33 7.03 -8.30 30.25
N VAL A 34 6.70 -8.39 28.96
CA VAL A 34 7.65 -8.83 27.91
C VAL A 34 8.85 -7.89 27.87
N PHE A 35 8.63 -6.58 27.95
CA PHE A 35 9.71 -5.59 28.00
C PHE A 35 10.56 -5.71 29.26
N ALA A 36 9.95 -5.91 30.43
CA ALA A 36 10.65 -6.10 31.69
C ALA A 36 11.51 -7.36 31.69
N VAL A 37 11.00 -8.46 31.12
CA VAL A 37 11.76 -9.71 30.94
C VAL A 37 12.93 -9.50 29.98
N ALA A 38 12.71 -8.84 28.83
CA ALA A 38 13.79 -8.51 27.90
C ALA A 38 14.86 -7.62 28.54
N PHE A 39 14.45 -6.62 29.32
CA PHE A 39 15.35 -5.75 30.07
C PHE A 39 16.17 -6.52 31.12
N ALA A 40 15.53 -7.40 31.89
CA ALA A 40 16.20 -8.22 32.88
C ALA A 40 17.20 -9.20 32.23
N ALA A 41 16.82 -9.83 31.12
CA ALA A 41 17.68 -10.76 30.36
C ALA A 41 18.90 -10.04 29.77
N LEU A 42 18.71 -8.87 29.14
CA LEU A 42 19.81 -8.07 28.60
C LEU A 42 20.73 -7.56 29.71
N ARG A 43 20.18 -7.14 30.86
CA ARG A 43 20.96 -6.72 32.02
C ARG A 43 21.78 -7.87 32.61
N GLY A 44 21.23 -9.08 32.64
CA GLY A 44 21.93 -10.31 33.02
C GLY A 44 23.07 -10.65 32.07
N ALA A 45 22.83 -10.60 30.76
CA ALA A 45 23.83 -10.85 29.73
C ALA A 45 25.00 -9.84 29.77
N VAL A 46 24.71 -8.56 30.06
CA VAL A 46 25.76 -7.54 30.28
C VAL A 46 26.58 -7.82 31.53
N ARG A 47 25.92 -8.17 32.66
CA ARG A 47 26.62 -8.52 33.91
C ARG A 47 27.51 -9.75 33.75
N ALA A 48 27.07 -10.74 32.98
CA ALA A 48 27.83 -11.94 32.66
C ALA A 48 28.95 -11.70 31.63
N ARG A 49 29.07 -10.49 31.04
CA ARG A 49 29.99 -10.12 29.94
C ARG A 49 29.76 -10.87 28.61
N TRP A 50 28.56 -11.40 28.38
CA TRP A 50 28.22 -12.09 27.13
C TRP A 50 28.00 -11.10 25.99
N ILE A 51 27.57 -9.88 26.33
CA ILE A 51 27.24 -8.82 25.38
C ILE A 51 27.81 -7.49 25.91
N GLY A 52 28.39 -6.69 25.02
CA GLY A 52 28.85 -5.34 25.36
C GLY A 52 27.69 -4.41 25.75
N ARG A 53 27.95 -3.46 26.66
CA ARG A 53 26.92 -2.51 27.15
C ARG A 53 26.20 -1.77 26.02
N ASN A 54 26.94 -1.39 24.97
CA ASN A 54 26.37 -0.69 23.81
C ASN A 54 25.42 -1.59 22.99
N THR A 55 25.76 -2.86 22.82
CA THR A 55 24.92 -3.85 22.12
C THR A 55 23.65 -4.15 22.91
N ALA A 56 23.72 -4.24 24.24
CA ALA A 56 22.53 -4.42 25.07
C ALA A 56 21.62 -3.19 25.07
N ALA A 57 22.18 -1.97 25.06
CA ALA A 57 21.40 -0.75 24.90
C ALA A 57 20.69 -0.72 23.54
N PHE A 58 21.37 -1.09 22.45
CA PHE A 58 20.77 -1.22 21.13
C PHE A 58 19.55 -2.17 21.14
N TRP A 59 19.73 -3.40 21.65
CA TRP A 59 18.63 -4.38 21.69
C TRP A 59 17.47 -3.92 22.56
N LEU A 60 17.74 -3.21 23.66
CA LEU A 60 16.69 -2.67 24.52
C LEU A 60 15.89 -1.57 23.84
N PHE A 61 16.53 -0.67 23.09
CA PHE A 61 15.83 0.39 22.37
C PHE A 61 15.02 -0.14 21.18
N VAL A 62 15.48 -1.22 20.54
CA VAL A 62 14.79 -1.83 19.39
C VAL A 62 13.70 -2.82 19.83
N SER A 63 13.76 -3.35 21.05
CA SER A 63 12.84 -4.41 21.51
C SER A 63 11.34 -4.05 21.48
N PRO A 64 10.87 -2.81 21.77
CA PRO A 64 9.45 -2.50 21.68
C PRO A 64 8.91 -2.68 20.26
N TRP A 65 9.70 -2.30 19.25
CA TRP A 65 9.33 -2.49 17.85
C TRP A 65 9.35 -3.96 17.46
N ILE A 66 10.38 -4.73 17.85
CA ILE A 66 10.46 -6.17 17.55
C ILE A 66 9.30 -6.93 18.19
N VAL A 67 9.02 -6.66 19.47
CA VAL A 67 7.93 -7.32 20.20
C VAL A 67 6.59 -6.97 19.57
N GLY A 68 6.36 -5.70 19.25
CA GLY A 68 5.15 -5.27 18.54
C GLY A 68 5.00 -5.96 17.18
N PHE A 69 6.07 -6.00 16.39
CA PHE A 69 6.09 -6.69 15.10
C PHE A 69 5.77 -8.18 15.24
N LEU A 70 6.45 -8.90 16.14
CA LEU A 70 6.24 -10.33 16.32
C LEU A 70 4.84 -10.66 16.85
N LEU A 71 4.28 -9.84 17.73
CA LEU A 71 2.96 -10.12 18.31
C LEU A 71 1.80 -9.73 17.40
N PHE A 72 1.89 -8.59 16.70
CA PHE A 72 0.78 -8.02 15.96
C PHE A 72 0.90 -8.16 14.43
N THR A 73 2.07 -8.54 13.91
CA THR A 73 2.28 -8.68 12.47
C THR A 73 2.85 -10.05 12.13
N GLY A 74 4.08 -10.35 12.55
CA GLY A 74 4.76 -11.60 12.24
C GLY A 74 4.05 -12.84 12.78
N GLY A 75 3.59 -12.81 14.03
CA GLY A 75 2.88 -13.91 14.68
C GLY A 75 1.56 -14.26 13.97
N PRO A 76 0.62 -13.32 13.81
CA PRO A 76 -0.61 -13.54 13.05
C PRO A 76 -0.37 -13.95 11.61
N MET A 77 0.68 -13.41 10.96
CA MET A 77 1.07 -13.81 9.60
C MET A 77 1.54 -15.27 9.54
N VAL A 78 2.39 -15.72 10.49
CA VAL A 78 2.80 -17.13 10.58
C VAL A 78 1.60 -18.02 10.91
N TYR A 79 0.70 -17.57 11.79
CA TYR A 79 -0.53 -18.32 12.09
C TYR A 79 -1.44 -18.46 10.86
N SER A 80 -1.61 -17.40 10.06
CA SER A 80 -2.37 -17.50 8.81
C SER A 80 -1.70 -18.42 7.80
N LEU A 81 -0.36 -18.51 7.78
CA LEU A 81 0.34 -19.52 6.98
C LEU A 81 -0.03 -20.93 7.40
N ILE A 82 -0.05 -21.21 8.70
CA ILE A 82 -0.48 -22.53 9.20
C ILE A 82 -1.92 -22.81 8.79
N LEU A 83 -2.83 -21.84 8.97
CA LEU A 83 -4.24 -21.96 8.60
C LEU A 83 -4.44 -22.19 7.09
N SER A 84 -3.57 -21.65 6.24
CA SER A 84 -3.67 -21.87 4.80
C SER A 84 -3.54 -23.33 4.37
N PHE A 85 -2.97 -24.20 5.21
CA PHE A 85 -2.90 -25.65 5.00
C PHE A 85 -4.03 -26.42 5.70
N THR A 86 -4.99 -25.72 6.29
CA THR A 86 -6.12 -26.32 7.00
C THR A 86 -7.44 -25.97 6.33
N ASP A 87 -8.44 -26.83 6.47
CA ASP A 87 -9.83 -26.47 6.31
C ASP A 87 -10.34 -25.98 7.66
N TRP A 88 -10.69 -24.69 7.71
CA TRP A 88 -11.14 -24.05 8.95
C TRP A 88 -12.22 -23.04 8.64
N ASN A 89 -13.36 -23.21 9.31
CA ASN A 89 -14.57 -22.43 9.10
C ASN A 89 -14.99 -21.55 10.30
N LEU A 90 -14.06 -21.29 11.24
CA LEU A 90 -14.29 -20.62 12.54
C LEU A 90 -15.12 -21.38 13.57
N ILE A 91 -15.95 -22.33 13.16
CA ILE A 91 -16.91 -23.04 14.00
C ILE A 91 -16.33 -24.39 14.43
N ASP A 92 -15.91 -25.18 13.43
CA ASP A 92 -15.34 -26.50 13.61
C ASP A 92 -13.84 -26.42 13.88
N PRO A 93 -13.25 -27.45 14.53
CA PRO A 93 -11.80 -27.55 14.66
C PRO A 93 -11.12 -27.52 13.30
N ALA A 94 -9.96 -26.85 13.21
CA ALA A 94 -9.19 -26.79 11.98
C ALA A 94 -8.63 -28.17 11.61
N GLU A 95 -8.96 -28.67 10.41
CA GLU A 95 -8.47 -29.95 9.89
C GLU A 95 -7.33 -29.74 8.89
N PHE A 96 -6.23 -30.48 9.01
CA PHE A 96 -5.10 -30.33 8.08
C PHE A 96 -5.39 -30.98 6.72
N VAL A 97 -5.45 -30.18 5.67
CA VAL A 97 -5.75 -30.61 4.28
C VAL A 97 -4.56 -30.44 3.33
N GLY A 98 -3.40 -30.02 3.84
CA GLY A 98 -2.20 -29.81 3.04
C GLY A 98 -2.41 -28.71 1.99
N PHE A 99 -2.11 -29.00 0.71
CA PHE A 99 -2.16 -28.01 -0.37
C PHE A 99 -3.53 -27.88 -1.06
N ALA A 100 -4.59 -28.48 -0.54
CA ALA A 100 -5.91 -28.49 -1.18
C ALA A 100 -6.44 -27.07 -1.48
N ASN A 101 -6.32 -26.14 -0.52
CA ASN A 101 -6.73 -24.74 -0.70
C ASN A 101 -6.00 -24.04 -1.86
N TYR A 102 -4.71 -24.35 -2.06
CA TYR A 102 -3.94 -23.78 -3.15
C TYR A 102 -4.33 -24.38 -4.50
N ALA A 103 -4.57 -25.70 -4.55
CA ALA A 103 -5.02 -26.38 -5.77
C ALA A 103 -6.39 -25.84 -6.22
N GLU A 104 -7.31 -25.65 -5.27
CA GLU A 104 -8.62 -25.03 -5.54
C GLU A 104 -8.44 -23.62 -6.10
N ALA A 105 -7.62 -22.79 -5.46
CA ALA A 105 -7.37 -21.41 -5.89
C ALA A 105 -6.90 -21.32 -7.35
N PHE A 106 -6.00 -22.19 -7.79
CA PHE A 106 -5.52 -22.18 -9.18
C PHE A 106 -6.58 -22.60 -10.22
N SER A 107 -7.64 -23.29 -9.80
CA SER A 107 -8.76 -23.70 -10.67
C SER A 107 -9.99 -22.80 -10.56
N ASP A 108 -9.96 -21.80 -9.67
CA ASP A 108 -11.11 -20.95 -9.33
C ASP A 108 -11.31 -19.82 -10.36
N PRO A 109 -12.43 -19.80 -11.10
CA PRO A 109 -12.74 -18.74 -12.07
C PRO A 109 -12.84 -17.34 -11.43
N ASP A 110 -13.36 -17.24 -10.21
CA ASP A 110 -13.57 -15.96 -9.52
C ASP A 110 -12.24 -15.37 -9.07
N LEU A 111 -11.28 -16.23 -8.69
CA LEU A 111 -9.91 -15.80 -8.47
C LEU A 111 -9.29 -15.24 -9.74
N GLY A 112 -9.46 -15.92 -10.88
CA GLY A 112 -8.96 -15.46 -12.17
C GLY A 112 -9.54 -14.10 -12.57
N GLN A 113 -10.85 -13.92 -12.41
CA GLN A 113 -11.53 -12.66 -12.67
C GLN A 113 -11.04 -11.55 -11.73
N SER A 114 -10.91 -11.84 -10.43
CA SER A 114 -10.48 -10.84 -9.46
C SER A 114 -9.02 -10.40 -9.62
N LEU A 115 -8.15 -11.33 -10.01
CA LEU A 115 -6.79 -11.04 -10.46
C LEU A 115 -6.79 -10.12 -11.68
N LYS A 116 -7.60 -10.42 -12.69
CA LYS A 116 -7.70 -9.59 -13.90
C LYS A 116 -8.11 -8.16 -13.56
N VAL A 117 -9.19 -7.98 -12.78
CA VAL A 117 -9.66 -6.64 -12.36
C VAL A 117 -8.56 -5.89 -11.64
N THR A 118 -7.90 -6.53 -10.68
CA THR A 118 -6.85 -5.92 -9.85
C THR A 118 -5.61 -5.54 -10.67
N LEU A 119 -5.14 -6.44 -11.55
CA LEU A 119 -3.97 -6.20 -12.39
C LEU A 119 -4.24 -5.14 -13.45
N VAL A 120 -5.41 -5.16 -14.10
CA VAL A 120 -5.80 -4.12 -15.07
C VAL A 120 -5.91 -2.77 -14.38
N TYR A 121 -6.54 -2.72 -13.20
CA TYR A 121 -6.60 -1.50 -12.41
C TYR A 121 -5.21 -0.97 -12.06
N ALA A 122 -4.32 -1.82 -11.55
CA ALA A 122 -2.97 -1.40 -11.20
C ALA A 122 -2.15 -0.94 -12.42
N ALA A 123 -2.24 -1.67 -13.54
CA ALA A 123 -1.52 -1.36 -14.77
C ALA A 123 -1.96 -0.02 -15.40
N VAL A 124 -3.22 0.39 -15.20
CA VAL A 124 -3.75 1.65 -15.74
C VAL A 124 -3.64 2.80 -14.74
N SER A 125 -4.06 2.59 -13.48
CA SER A 125 -4.12 3.64 -12.47
C SER A 125 -2.72 4.14 -12.05
N VAL A 126 -1.74 3.24 -11.90
CA VAL A 126 -0.40 3.62 -11.40
C VAL A 126 0.35 4.52 -12.38
N PRO A 127 0.43 4.22 -13.69
CA PRO A 127 1.04 5.14 -14.66
C PRO A 127 0.29 6.47 -14.74
N LEU A 128 -1.05 6.46 -14.76
CA LEU A 128 -1.84 7.68 -14.83
C LEU A 128 -1.62 8.56 -13.60
N GLN A 129 -1.64 7.98 -12.40
CA GLN A 129 -1.34 8.71 -11.16
C GLN A 129 0.09 9.25 -11.18
N THR A 130 1.06 8.47 -11.64
CA THR A 130 2.47 8.88 -11.72
C THR A 130 2.64 10.09 -12.64
N VAL A 131 2.10 10.01 -13.86
CA VAL A 131 2.19 11.09 -14.85
C VAL A 131 1.45 12.33 -14.36
N LEU A 132 0.22 12.17 -13.86
CA LEU A 132 -0.60 13.31 -13.44
C LEU A 132 -0.01 13.99 -12.20
N SER A 133 0.38 13.24 -11.18
CA SER A 133 0.99 13.83 -9.97
C SER A 133 2.33 14.50 -10.27
N LEU A 134 3.14 13.95 -11.19
CA LEU A 134 4.38 14.60 -11.62
C LEU A 134 4.10 15.89 -12.42
N ALA A 135 3.13 15.86 -13.34
CA ALA A 135 2.73 17.04 -14.10
C ALA A 135 2.24 18.16 -13.17
N VAL A 136 1.40 17.82 -12.20
CA VAL A 136 0.95 18.79 -11.18
C VAL A 136 2.12 19.27 -10.33
N ALA A 137 3.05 18.38 -9.93
CA ALA A 137 4.23 18.79 -9.15
C ALA A 137 5.13 19.77 -9.90
N LEU A 138 5.34 19.56 -11.20
CA LEU A 138 6.08 20.49 -12.06
C LEU A 138 5.40 21.87 -12.12
N LEU A 139 4.07 21.91 -12.24
CA LEU A 139 3.30 23.17 -12.18
C LEU A 139 3.42 23.83 -10.80
N MET A 140 3.40 23.05 -9.73
CA MET A 140 3.49 23.53 -8.35
C MET A 140 4.92 23.94 -7.94
N ASN A 141 5.93 23.59 -8.74
CA ASN A 141 7.32 24.00 -8.54
C ASN A 141 7.64 25.38 -9.12
N VAL A 142 6.71 25.99 -9.86
CA VAL A 142 6.90 27.33 -10.43
C VAL A 142 6.80 28.40 -9.34
N LYS A 143 7.68 29.41 -9.39
CA LYS A 143 7.69 30.55 -8.47
C LYS A 143 6.63 31.59 -8.85
N VAL A 144 5.38 31.35 -8.46
CA VAL A 144 4.27 32.31 -8.58
C VAL A 144 3.71 32.71 -7.22
N ARG A 145 3.18 33.94 -7.12
CA ARG A 145 2.51 34.42 -5.90
C ARG A 145 1.24 33.58 -5.65
N GLY A 146 1.05 33.11 -4.42
CA GLY A 146 -0.10 32.27 -4.04
C GLY A 146 0.06 30.76 -4.27
N ILE A 147 1.24 30.28 -4.69
CA ILE A 147 1.47 28.86 -4.99
C ILE A 147 1.15 27.91 -3.81
N HIS A 148 1.31 28.38 -2.57
CA HIS A 148 0.98 27.61 -1.37
C HIS A 148 -0.51 27.24 -1.29
N VAL A 149 -1.40 28.13 -1.75
CA VAL A 149 -2.85 27.85 -1.77
C VAL A 149 -3.16 26.75 -2.77
N PHE A 150 -2.57 26.80 -3.96
CA PHE A 150 -2.73 25.74 -4.97
C PHE A 150 -2.20 24.38 -4.48
N ARG A 151 -1.04 24.36 -3.82
CA ARG A 151 -0.51 23.13 -3.20
C ARG A 151 -1.48 22.54 -2.17
N THR A 152 -2.07 23.39 -1.33
CA THR A 152 -3.09 22.96 -0.36
C THR A 152 -4.33 22.39 -1.07
N ILE A 153 -4.88 23.09 -2.07
CA ILE A 153 -6.07 22.63 -2.81
C ILE A 153 -5.83 21.25 -3.44
N TRP A 154 -4.68 21.05 -4.09
CA TRP A 154 -4.34 19.76 -4.70
C TRP A 154 -4.11 18.66 -3.66
N TYR A 155 -3.57 18.99 -2.49
CA TYR A 155 -3.31 18.03 -1.41
C TYR A 155 -4.56 17.64 -0.61
N LEU A 156 -5.51 18.56 -0.43
CA LEU A 156 -6.71 18.36 0.39
C LEU A 156 -7.47 17.04 0.12
N PRO A 157 -7.70 16.63 -1.14
CA PRO A 157 -8.34 15.34 -1.43
C PRO A 157 -7.65 14.13 -0.80
N SER A 158 -6.32 14.13 -0.70
CA SER A 158 -5.56 13.01 -0.14
C SER A 158 -5.75 12.82 1.38
N LEU A 159 -6.36 13.80 2.05
CA LEU A 159 -6.71 13.73 3.47
C LEU A 159 -8.10 13.11 3.70
N VAL A 160 -8.91 12.98 2.65
CA VAL A 160 -10.25 12.38 2.73
C VAL A 160 -10.11 10.87 2.86
N THR A 161 -10.87 10.25 3.75
CA THR A 161 -10.84 8.80 3.93
C THR A 161 -11.35 8.08 2.68
N GLY A 162 -10.82 6.89 2.39
CA GLY A 162 -11.21 6.13 1.19
C GLY A 162 -12.72 5.83 1.12
N VAL A 163 -13.37 5.62 2.26
CA VAL A 163 -14.83 5.39 2.34
C VAL A 163 -15.61 6.66 2.01
N ALA A 164 -15.23 7.81 2.60
CA ALA A 164 -15.89 9.09 2.30
C ALA A 164 -15.72 9.48 0.84
N GLN A 165 -14.53 9.24 0.26
CA GLN A 165 -14.27 9.40 -1.16
C GLN A 165 -15.19 8.50 -2.00
N ALA A 166 -15.29 7.21 -1.68
CA ALA A 166 -16.15 6.27 -2.41
C ALA A 166 -17.61 6.73 -2.40
N VAL A 167 -18.15 7.08 -1.23
CA VAL A 167 -19.52 7.59 -1.07
C VAL A 167 -19.71 8.87 -1.89
N LEU A 168 -18.81 9.84 -1.79
CA LEU A 168 -18.89 11.08 -2.58
C LEU A 168 -19.00 10.78 -4.08
N PHE A 169 -18.17 9.86 -4.59
CA PHE A 169 -18.15 9.56 -6.00
C PHE A 169 -19.32 8.70 -6.48
N ILE A 170 -19.94 7.88 -5.62
CA ILE A 170 -21.22 7.22 -5.92
C ILE A 170 -22.29 8.27 -6.26
N TRP A 171 -22.31 9.39 -5.53
CA TRP A 171 -23.23 10.51 -5.83
C TRP A 171 -22.84 11.24 -7.11
N VAL A 172 -21.55 11.56 -7.29
CA VAL A 172 -21.04 12.30 -8.46
C VAL A 172 -21.28 11.53 -9.77
N PHE A 173 -21.09 10.22 -9.76
CA PHE A 173 -21.26 9.32 -10.90
C PHE A 173 -22.65 8.68 -10.99
N ASN A 174 -23.62 9.15 -10.20
CA ASN A 174 -24.98 8.63 -10.28
C ASN A 174 -25.58 8.88 -11.68
N PRO A 175 -26.15 7.85 -12.35
CA PRO A 175 -26.62 8.01 -13.73
C PRO A 175 -27.79 8.99 -13.88
N SER A 176 -28.66 9.06 -12.87
CA SER A 176 -29.92 9.80 -12.91
C SER A 176 -29.74 11.28 -12.56
N TYR A 177 -29.05 11.55 -11.44
CA TYR A 177 -28.91 12.90 -10.86
C TYR A 177 -27.45 13.31 -10.59
N GLY A 178 -26.48 12.50 -10.98
CA GLY A 178 -25.07 12.76 -10.73
C GLY A 178 -24.54 13.96 -11.51
N LEU A 179 -23.53 14.61 -10.94
CA LEU A 179 -22.89 15.79 -11.51
C LEU A 179 -22.32 15.53 -12.91
N VAL A 180 -21.67 14.38 -13.11
CA VAL A 180 -21.01 14.06 -14.39
C VAL A 180 -22.03 13.94 -15.52
N ASN A 181 -23.10 13.16 -15.32
CA ASN A 181 -24.17 13.04 -16.30
C ASN A 181 -24.99 14.33 -16.45
N GLY A 182 -25.11 15.13 -15.40
CA GLY A 182 -25.66 16.49 -15.49
C GLY A 182 -24.88 17.36 -16.48
N LEU A 183 -23.55 17.40 -16.35
CA LEU A 183 -22.67 18.17 -17.23
C LEU A 183 -22.64 17.63 -18.67
N LEU A 184 -22.62 16.30 -18.85
CA LEU A 184 -22.68 15.69 -20.19
C LEU A 184 -23.99 16.02 -20.92
N ARG A 185 -25.12 16.03 -20.21
CA ARG A 185 -26.41 16.42 -20.79
C ARG A 185 -26.45 17.87 -21.27
N LEU A 186 -25.70 18.79 -20.65
CA LEU A 186 -25.61 20.19 -21.11
C LEU A 186 -24.97 20.30 -22.51
N VAL A 187 -24.10 19.36 -22.87
CA VAL A 187 -23.46 19.31 -24.19
C VAL A 187 -24.12 18.27 -25.12
N GLY A 188 -25.30 17.77 -24.76
CA GLY A 188 -26.09 16.84 -25.58
C GLY A 188 -25.61 15.38 -25.56
N VAL A 189 -24.77 14.99 -24.60
CA VAL A 189 -24.25 13.62 -24.47
C VAL A 189 -24.98 12.89 -23.35
N GLU A 190 -25.52 11.71 -23.67
CA GLU A 190 -26.03 10.78 -22.65
C GLU A 190 -24.85 9.99 -22.07
N GLY A 191 -24.55 10.23 -20.79
CA GLY A 191 -23.46 9.55 -20.10
C GLY A 191 -23.82 8.12 -19.69
N PRO A 192 -22.83 7.20 -19.61
CA PRO A 192 -23.06 5.81 -19.25
C PRO A 192 -23.52 5.67 -17.79
N ARG A 193 -23.92 4.45 -17.41
CA ARG A 193 -24.14 4.09 -16.02
C ARG A 193 -22.83 3.78 -15.30
N TRP A 194 -21.92 4.75 -15.24
CA TRP A 194 -20.54 4.70 -14.72
C TRP A 194 -20.18 3.52 -13.80
N LEU A 195 -20.70 3.48 -12.55
CA LEU A 195 -20.40 2.44 -11.56
C LEU A 195 -21.31 1.19 -11.66
N PHE A 196 -22.38 1.27 -12.43
CA PHE A 196 -23.43 0.26 -12.57
C PHE A 196 -23.44 -0.39 -13.97
N ASP A 197 -22.37 -0.22 -14.72
CA ASP A 197 -22.12 -0.83 -16.02
C ASP A 197 -20.76 -1.53 -16.02
N ALA A 198 -20.71 -2.78 -16.47
CA ALA A 198 -19.49 -3.59 -16.42
C ALA A 198 -18.34 -2.99 -17.23
N ASP A 199 -18.66 -2.30 -18.33
CA ASP A 199 -17.67 -1.72 -19.23
C ASP A 199 -17.04 -0.43 -18.66
N TRP A 200 -17.77 0.28 -17.78
CA TRP A 200 -17.37 1.59 -17.25
C TRP A 200 -16.96 1.59 -15.78
N ALA A 201 -17.35 0.58 -15.00
CA ALA A 201 -17.16 0.57 -13.56
C ALA A 201 -15.68 0.68 -13.18
N LEU A 202 -14.81 -0.14 -13.79
CA LEU A 202 -13.39 -0.12 -13.50
C LEU A 202 -12.73 1.20 -13.90
N ALA A 203 -13.08 1.74 -15.07
CA ALA A 203 -12.59 3.03 -15.54
C ALA A 203 -13.01 4.18 -14.60
N THR A 204 -14.21 4.09 -14.05
CA THR A 204 -14.71 5.06 -13.08
C THR A 204 -13.91 5.01 -11.78
N VAL A 205 -13.60 3.82 -11.28
CA VAL A 205 -12.71 3.66 -10.09
C VAL A 205 -11.30 4.19 -10.37
N VAL A 206 -10.77 4.00 -11.59
CA VAL A 206 -9.50 4.64 -12.00
C VAL A 206 -9.60 6.16 -11.91
N ILE A 207 -10.65 6.77 -12.47
CA ILE A 207 -10.85 8.23 -12.41
C ILE A 207 -10.96 8.71 -10.96
N MET A 208 -11.70 7.99 -10.11
CA MET A 208 -11.81 8.28 -8.68
C MET A 208 -10.43 8.31 -8.01
N SER A 209 -9.54 7.38 -8.37
CA SER A 209 -8.18 7.31 -7.82
C SER A 209 -7.31 8.53 -8.21
N LEU A 210 -7.59 9.17 -9.35
CA LEU A 210 -6.85 10.35 -9.80
C LEU A 210 -7.16 11.60 -8.97
N TRP A 211 -8.24 11.59 -8.20
CA TRP A 211 -8.59 12.73 -7.34
C TRP A 211 -7.58 12.92 -6.19
N THR A 212 -6.87 11.87 -5.78
CA THR A 212 -5.93 11.88 -4.65
C THR A 212 -4.46 12.07 -5.08
N VAL A 213 -4.20 12.48 -6.33
CA VAL A 213 -2.82 12.68 -6.86
C VAL A 213 -1.99 13.71 -6.08
N GLY A 214 -2.63 14.57 -5.29
CA GLY A 214 -1.97 15.55 -4.44
C GLY A 214 -0.97 14.97 -3.45
N GLY A 215 -1.21 13.76 -2.94
CA GLY A 215 -0.27 13.10 -2.03
C GLY A 215 1.08 12.82 -2.71
N ASN A 216 1.04 12.14 -3.86
CA ASN A 216 2.23 11.84 -4.67
C ASN A 216 2.88 13.11 -5.24
N MET A 217 2.07 14.12 -5.55
CA MET A 217 2.55 15.43 -6.00
C MET A 217 3.47 16.08 -4.95
N ILE A 218 3.14 16.05 -3.66
CA ILE A 218 4.01 16.63 -2.61
C ILE A 218 5.36 15.90 -2.56
N ILE A 219 5.35 14.57 -2.68
CA ILE A 219 6.57 13.77 -2.69
C ILE A 219 7.44 14.15 -3.88
N TYR A 220 6.87 14.28 -5.08
CA TYR A 220 7.59 14.75 -6.26
C TYR A 220 8.09 16.19 -6.12
N LEU A 221 7.29 17.07 -5.54
CA LEU A 221 7.67 18.46 -5.32
C LEU A 221 8.88 18.57 -4.39
N ALA A 222 8.95 17.76 -3.34
CA ALA A 222 10.13 17.69 -2.47
C ALA A 222 11.37 17.25 -3.25
N GLY A 223 11.27 16.20 -4.06
CA GLY A 223 12.36 15.75 -4.93
C GLY A 223 12.80 16.79 -5.97
N LEU A 224 11.84 17.52 -6.56
CA LEU A 224 12.13 18.60 -7.51
C LEU A 224 12.85 19.78 -6.87
N GLN A 225 12.59 20.05 -5.58
CA GLN A 225 13.21 21.16 -4.84
C GLN A 225 14.62 20.83 -4.33
N ASP A 226 14.96 19.55 -4.25
CA ASP A 226 16.28 19.06 -3.85
C ASP A 226 17.33 19.17 -4.97
N ILE A 227 16.88 19.36 -6.22
CA ILE A 227 17.78 19.51 -7.37
C ILE A 227 18.56 20.82 -7.27
N ALA A 228 19.89 20.70 -7.25
CA ALA A 228 20.85 21.81 -7.30
C ALA A 228 20.52 22.79 -8.45
N LYS A 229 20.45 24.09 -8.14
CA LYS A 229 20.11 25.14 -9.12
C LYS A 229 21.19 25.31 -10.17
N GLU A 230 22.43 25.03 -9.78
CA GLU A 230 23.64 25.12 -10.58
C GLU A 230 23.55 24.25 -11.83
N LEU A 231 22.86 23.09 -11.76
CA LEU A 231 22.62 22.22 -12.91
C LEU A 231 21.75 22.92 -13.98
N TYR A 232 20.75 23.68 -13.54
CA TYR A 232 19.87 24.42 -14.46
C TYR A 232 20.57 25.66 -15.03
N GLU A 233 21.40 26.34 -14.24
CA GLU A 233 22.19 27.50 -14.68
C GLU A 233 23.24 27.10 -15.72
N ALA A 234 23.99 26.03 -15.46
CA ALA A 234 24.94 25.47 -16.41
C ALA A 234 24.26 25.07 -17.72
N ALA A 235 23.10 24.41 -17.64
CA ALA A 235 22.33 24.02 -18.82
C ALA A 235 21.83 25.23 -19.63
N GLN A 236 21.48 26.33 -18.97
CA GLN A 236 21.09 27.57 -19.66
C GLN A 236 22.28 28.23 -20.38
N ILE A 237 23.48 28.19 -19.79
CA ILE A 237 24.72 28.65 -20.44
C ILE A 237 25.00 27.81 -21.70
N ASP A 238 24.76 26.50 -21.64
CA ASP A 238 24.90 25.57 -22.78
C ASP A 238 23.73 25.66 -23.80
N GLY A 239 22.79 26.60 -23.63
CA GLY A 239 21.67 26.81 -24.54
C GLY A 239 20.57 25.74 -24.45
N ALA A 240 20.52 24.95 -23.38
CA ALA A 240 19.45 23.98 -23.17
C ALA A 240 18.12 24.67 -22.81
N GLY A 241 17.10 24.47 -23.66
CA GLY A 241 15.75 24.94 -23.37
C GLY A 241 15.02 24.09 -22.32
N ARG A 242 13.85 24.55 -21.86
CA ARG A 242 13.05 23.92 -20.79
C ARG A 242 12.75 22.44 -21.01
N TRP A 243 12.43 22.04 -22.24
CA TRP A 243 12.19 20.63 -22.58
C TRP A 243 13.45 19.80 -22.47
N ARG A 244 14.60 20.34 -22.90
CA ARG A 244 15.89 19.64 -22.81
C ARG A 244 16.32 19.50 -21.36
N SER A 245 16.10 20.52 -20.52
CA SER A 245 16.33 20.43 -19.06
C SER A 245 15.40 19.44 -18.38
N LEU A 246 14.11 19.38 -18.76
CA LEU A 246 13.16 18.42 -18.20
C LEU A 246 13.63 16.98 -18.42
N TRP A 247 13.96 16.62 -19.66
CA TRP A 247 14.32 15.25 -20.02
C TRP A 247 15.73 14.84 -19.59
N ASN A 248 16.69 15.76 -19.57
CA ASN A 248 18.10 15.42 -19.30
C ASN A 248 18.57 15.76 -17.88
N ILE A 249 17.81 16.58 -17.14
CA ILE A 249 18.19 16.99 -15.77
C ILE A 249 17.07 16.60 -14.82
N THR A 250 15.88 17.17 -14.98
CA THR A 250 14.79 17.02 -14.00
C THR A 250 14.35 15.57 -13.85
N LEU A 251 13.94 14.90 -14.93
CA LEU A 251 13.44 13.53 -14.89
C LEU A 251 14.48 12.51 -14.40
N PRO A 252 15.75 12.56 -14.86
CA PRO A 252 16.80 11.69 -14.32
C PRO A 252 17.04 11.92 -12.82
N GLN A 253 17.11 13.17 -12.37
CA GLN A 253 17.40 13.50 -10.97
C GLN A 253 16.29 13.06 -10.01
N ILE A 254 15.01 13.19 -10.42
CA ILE A 254 13.89 12.71 -9.59
C ILE A 254 13.55 11.24 -9.81
N SER A 255 14.26 10.52 -10.68
CA SER A 255 13.95 9.12 -10.99
C SER A 255 13.93 8.19 -9.75
N PRO A 256 14.72 8.39 -8.68
CA PRO A 256 14.56 7.61 -7.44
C PRO A 256 13.22 7.87 -6.74
N VAL A 257 12.71 9.10 -6.82
CA VAL A 257 11.42 9.50 -6.25
C VAL A 257 10.27 8.93 -7.10
N ILE A 258 10.39 8.96 -8.43
CA ILE A 258 9.45 8.27 -9.35
C ILE A 258 9.41 6.79 -9.05
N PHE A 259 10.56 6.16 -8.92
CA PHE A 259 10.65 4.75 -8.60
C PHE A 259 9.97 4.42 -7.27
N PHE A 260 10.23 5.18 -6.21
CA PHE A 260 9.57 5.01 -4.93
C PHE A 260 8.05 5.08 -5.04
N ASN A 261 7.52 6.12 -5.70
CA ASN A 261 6.08 6.31 -5.89
C ASN A 261 5.43 5.25 -6.78
N VAL A 262 6.13 4.75 -7.80
CA VAL A 262 5.64 3.66 -8.66
C VAL A 262 5.55 2.35 -7.86
N VAL A 263 6.57 2.04 -7.06
CA VAL A 263 6.58 0.83 -6.22
C VAL A 263 5.46 0.89 -5.17
N THR A 264 5.36 1.98 -4.41
CA THR A 264 4.32 2.12 -3.38
C THR A 264 2.93 2.18 -4.01
N GLY A 265 2.78 2.92 -5.11
CA GLY A 265 1.54 3.00 -5.88
C GLY A 265 1.08 1.64 -6.41
N LEU A 266 2.01 0.81 -6.89
CA LEU A 266 1.70 -0.57 -7.32
C LEU A 266 1.20 -1.42 -6.14
N ILE A 267 1.88 -1.37 -5.00
CA ILE A 267 1.47 -2.11 -3.79
C ILE A 267 0.06 -1.67 -3.36
N TYR A 268 -0.20 -0.36 -3.29
CA TYR A 268 -1.52 0.17 -2.93
C TYR A 268 -2.60 -0.18 -3.94
N ALA A 269 -2.31 -0.10 -5.25
CA ALA A 269 -3.28 -0.43 -6.29
C ALA A 269 -3.67 -1.91 -6.25
N MET A 270 -2.71 -2.81 -6.03
CA MET A 270 -2.98 -4.23 -5.83
C MET A 270 -3.87 -4.45 -4.60
N GLN A 271 -3.61 -3.73 -3.50
CA GLN A 271 -4.37 -3.83 -2.25
C GLN A 271 -5.73 -3.10 -2.26
N THR A 272 -6.23 -2.70 -3.44
CA THR A 272 -7.50 -1.98 -3.54
C THR A 272 -8.65 -2.85 -3.03
N PHE A 273 -9.32 -2.36 -1.99
CA PHE A 273 -10.45 -3.04 -1.36
C PHE A 273 -11.64 -2.10 -1.22
N THR A 274 -11.43 -0.93 -0.62
CA THR A 274 -12.50 -0.01 -0.21
C THR A 274 -13.42 0.38 -1.36
N GLN A 275 -12.87 0.66 -2.54
CA GLN A 275 -13.69 1.05 -3.68
C GLN A 275 -14.59 -0.08 -4.17
N GLY A 276 -14.05 -1.31 -4.27
CA GLY A 276 -14.85 -2.49 -4.59
C GLY A 276 -15.93 -2.74 -3.53
N TYR A 277 -15.55 -2.76 -2.25
CA TYR A 277 -16.46 -3.02 -1.13
C TYR A 277 -17.61 -2.01 -1.07
N VAL A 278 -17.30 -0.70 -1.02
CA VAL A 278 -18.27 0.36 -0.75
C VAL A 278 -19.20 0.59 -1.93
N VAL A 279 -18.68 0.55 -3.16
CA VAL A 279 -19.50 0.73 -4.37
C VAL A 279 -20.47 -0.45 -4.56
N THR A 280 -19.98 -1.67 -4.35
CA THR A 280 -20.73 -2.88 -4.72
C THR A 280 -21.43 -3.57 -3.56
N HIS A 281 -21.21 -3.11 -2.32
CA HIS A 281 -21.71 -3.75 -1.10
C HIS A 281 -21.36 -5.24 -1.06
N ASN A 282 -20.09 -5.57 -1.37
CA ASN A 282 -19.53 -6.93 -1.47
C ASN A 282 -19.89 -7.75 -2.70
N GLY A 283 -20.69 -7.22 -3.62
CA GLY A 283 -21.19 -7.96 -4.77
C GLY A 283 -20.29 -7.97 -6.01
N GLY A 284 -19.10 -7.37 -6.00
CA GLY A 284 -18.18 -7.36 -7.16
C GLY A 284 -18.64 -6.50 -8.34
N GLY A 285 -19.84 -5.92 -8.28
CA GLY A 285 -20.39 -5.05 -9.31
C GLY A 285 -20.97 -5.84 -10.49
N PRO A 286 -21.48 -5.17 -11.52
CA PRO A 286 -22.06 -5.85 -12.68
C PRO A 286 -21.02 -6.75 -13.35
N SER A 287 -21.35 -8.03 -13.54
CA SER A 287 -20.45 -9.05 -14.11
C SER A 287 -19.06 -9.10 -13.45
N ASP A 288 -19.00 -8.90 -12.12
CA ASP A 288 -17.76 -8.92 -11.32
C ASP A 288 -16.68 -7.95 -11.81
N SER A 289 -17.09 -6.85 -12.46
CA SER A 289 -16.20 -5.81 -13.02
C SER A 289 -15.38 -5.04 -11.96
N LEU A 290 -15.81 -5.10 -10.70
CA LEU A 290 -15.17 -4.50 -9.52
C LEU A 290 -14.84 -5.54 -8.44
N LEU A 291 -14.82 -6.83 -8.79
CA LEU A 291 -14.40 -7.88 -7.87
C LEU A 291 -12.88 -7.83 -7.69
N PHE A 292 -12.38 -6.92 -6.86
CA PHE A 292 -10.94 -6.85 -6.56
C PHE A 292 -10.48 -8.09 -5.78
N TYR A 293 -9.20 -8.46 -5.92
CA TYR A 293 -8.64 -9.63 -5.27
C TYR A 293 -8.83 -9.60 -3.74
N VAL A 294 -8.56 -8.45 -3.12
CA VAL A 294 -8.72 -8.29 -1.66
C VAL A 294 -10.19 -8.37 -1.26
N LEU A 295 -11.12 -7.94 -2.12
CA LEU A 295 -12.56 -8.11 -1.89
C LEU A 295 -12.95 -9.60 -1.97
N TYR A 296 -12.44 -10.33 -2.95
CA TYR A 296 -12.66 -11.77 -3.09
C TYR A 296 -12.13 -12.56 -1.88
N LEU A 297 -10.91 -12.24 -1.43
CA LEU A 297 -10.32 -12.77 -0.20
C LEU A 297 -11.20 -12.46 1.03
N TYR A 298 -11.64 -11.21 1.16
CA TYR A 298 -12.50 -10.77 2.26
C TYR A 298 -13.83 -11.53 2.28
N ASN A 299 -14.49 -11.69 1.14
CA ASN A 299 -15.75 -12.44 1.03
C ASN A 299 -15.57 -13.89 1.46
N ASN A 300 -14.48 -14.54 1.05
CA ASN A 300 -14.16 -15.89 1.49
C ASN A 300 -13.94 -15.99 3.00
N ALA A 301 -13.20 -15.04 3.60
CA ALA A 301 -12.93 -15.04 5.03
C ALA A 301 -14.19 -14.73 5.87
N PHE A 302 -14.95 -13.71 5.51
CA PHE A 302 -15.93 -13.09 6.40
C PHE A 302 -17.39 -13.24 5.95
N SER A 303 -17.64 -13.60 4.69
CA SER A 303 -19.01 -13.89 4.19
C SER A 303 -19.25 -15.39 4.06
N PHE A 304 -18.26 -16.12 3.54
CA PHE A 304 -18.34 -17.57 3.36
C PHE A 304 -17.66 -18.35 4.48
N PHE A 305 -16.98 -17.67 5.41
CA PHE A 305 -16.28 -18.24 6.55
C PHE A 305 -15.21 -19.28 6.20
N ARG A 306 -14.70 -19.30 4.97
CA ARG A 306 -13.63 -20.22 4.52
C ARG A 306 -12.25 -19.65 4.88
N MET A 307 -11.91 -19.62 6.17
CA MET A 307 -10.66 -18.98 6.63
C MET A 307 -9.39 -19.68 6.16
N GLY A 308 -9.41 -21.01 6.08
CA GLY A 308 -8.29 -21.78 5.54
C GLY A 308 -7.97 -21.37 4.10
N TYR A 309 -9.01 -21.38 3.25
CA TYR A 309 -8.92 -20.93 1.87
C TYR A 309 -8.52 -19.45 1.75
N ALA A 310 -9.15 -18.55 2.49
CA ALA A 310 -8.82 -17.13 2.48
C ALA A 310 -7.37 -16.85 2.93
N SER A 311 -6.85 -17.64 3.87
CA SER A 311 -5.45 -17.57 4.27
C SER A 311 -4.51 -18.00 3.15
N ALA A 312 -4.85 -19.04 2.39
CA ALA A 312 -4.10 -19.44 1.19
C ALA A 312 -4.12 -18.33 0.13
N LEU A 313 -5.28 -17.72 -0.13
CA LEU A 313 -5.40 -16.57 -1.01
C LEU A 313 -4.52 -15.39 -0.56
N ALA A 314 -4.44 -15.11 0.75
CA ALA A 314 -3.57 -14.05 1.28
C ALA A 314 -2.08 -14.31 0.97
N TRP A 315 -1.63 -15.56 1.09
CA TRP A 315 -0.25 -15.94 0.79
C TRP A 315 0.08 -15.91 -0.70
N ILE A 316 -0.83 -16.38 -1.56
CA ILE A 316 -0.71 -16.24 -3.01
C ILE A 316 -0.55 -14.76 -3.38
N PHE A 317 -1.38 -13.91 -2.80
CA PHE A 317 -1.36 -12.46 -3.03
C PHE A 317 -0.07 -11.80 -2.57
N PHE A 318 0.41 -12.16 -1.38
CA PHE A 318 1.68 -11.69 -0.84
C PHE A 318 2.84 -12.04 -1.78
N VAL A 319 2.93 -13.29 -2.22
CA VAL A 319 3.96 -13.73 -3.18
C VAL A 319 3.85 -12.98 -4.50
N MET A 320 2.64 -12.78 -5.02
CA MET A 320 2.42 -12.02 -6.25
C MET A 320 2.91 -10.57 -6.12
N ILE A 321 2.59 -9.86 -5.04
CA ILE A 321 3.09 -8.50 -4.80
C ILE A 321 4.61 -8.49 -4.70
N MET A 322 5.22 -9.46 -4.00
CA MET A 322 6.67 -9.57 -3.91
C MET A 322 7.32 -9.77 -5.28
N VAL A 323 6.77 -10.67 -6.12
CA VAL A 323 7.29 -10.94 -7.47
C VAL A 323 7.18 -9.68 -8.33
N LEU A 324 6.01 -9.03 -8.37
CA LEU A 324 5.83 -7.80 -9.14
C LEU A 324 6.77 -6.69 -8.66
N THR A 325 6.91 -6.51 -7.34
CA THR A 325 7.84 -5.54 -6.76
C THR A 325 9.28 -5.86 -7.15
N ALA A 326 9.71 -7.12 -7.04
CA ALA A 326 11.05 -7.55 -7.43
C ALA A 326 11.31 -7.32 -8.94
N LEU A 327 10.32 -7.50 -9.80
CA LEU A 327 10.41 -7.20 -11.23
C LEU A 327 10.61 -5.69 -11.47
N VAL A 328 9.88 -4.84 -10.76
CA VAL A 328 10.03 -3.38 -10.83
C VAL A 328 11.41 -2.94 -10.32
N PHE A 329 11.89 -3.50 -9.21
CA PHE A 329 13.26 -3.28 -8.70
C PHE A 329 14.34 -3.76 -9.67
N ARG A 330 14.12 -4.88 -10.35
CA ARG A 330 15.07 -5.38 -11.37
C ARG A 330 15.17 -4.42 -12.56
N GLY A 331 14.04 -3.83 -12.97
CA GLY A 331 14.02 -2.81 -14.02
C GLY A 331 14.65 -1.48 -13.60
N SER A 332 14.57 -1.13 -12.32
CA SER A 332 15.03 0.17 -11.80
C SER A 332 16.52 0.43 -12.03
N ALA A 333 17.35 -0.61 -12.07
CA ALA A 333 18.77 -0.51 -12.39
C ALA A 333 19.06 0.12 -13.76
N PHE A 334 18.08 0.15 -14.67
CA PHE A 334 18.24 0.72 -16.02
C PHE A 334 17.79 2.16 -16.17
N TRP A 335 16.92 2.67 -15.29
CA TRP A 335 16.31 4.00 -15.43
C TRP A 335 16.34 4.87 -14.17
N VAL A 336 16.81 4.35 -13.03
CA VAL A 336 16.98 5.12 -11.80
C VAL A 336 18.42 5.58 -11.67
N TYR A 337 18.60 6.90 -11.61
CA TYR A 337 19.87 7.55 -11.39
C TYR A 337 20.05 7.85 -9.89
N TYR A 338 21.07 7.25 -9.27
CA TYR A 338 21.50 7.61 -7.92
C TYR A 338 22.77 8.43 -8.02
N GLU A 339 22.76 9.65 -7.47
CA GLU A 339 23.91 10.56 -7.47
C GLU A 339 25.15 9.95 -6.81
N SER A 340 24.98 9.02 -5.87
CA SER A 340 26.07 8.33 -5.17
C SER A 340 26.66 7.12 -5.92
N GLN A 341 26.06 6.66 -7.02
CA GLN A 341 26.61 5.56 -7.80
C GLN A 341 27.63 6.08 -8.83
N ARG A 342 28.93 6.01 -8.46
CA ARG A 342 30.02 6.12 -9.44
C ARG A 342 29.77 5.11 -10.58
N PRO A 343 29.89 5.51 -11.87
CA PRO A 343 29.64 4.60 -12.97
C PRO A 343 30.55 3.37 -12.84
N LYS A 344 29.97 2.17 -12.85
CA LYS A 344 30.77 0.94 -12.98
C LYS A 344 31.58 1.06 -14.27
N ALA A 345 32.90 1.20 -14.13
CA ALA A 345 33.82 1.28 -15.25
C ALA A 345 33.53 0.11 -16.20
N ARG A 346 33.08 0.45 -17.40
CA ARG A 346 32.86 -0.49 -18.49
C ARG A 346 34.23 -1.12 -18.78
N LYS A 347 34.47 -2.34 -18.28
CA LYS A 347 35.65 -3.15 -18.62
C LYS A 347 35.63 -3.39 -20.14
N ARG A 348 36.17 -2.45 -20.91
CA ARG A 348 36.61 -2.69 -22.28
C ARG A 348 37.91 -3.48 -22.15
N GLY A 349 37.89 -4.71 -22.62
CA GLY A 349 39.09 -5.52 -22.78
C GLY A 349 40.09 -4.78 -23.66
N ALA A 350 41.28 -4.57 -23.13
CA ALA A 350 42.47 -4.19 -23.87
C ALA A 350 43.66 -4.91 -23.21
N HIS A 351 43.72 -6.23 -23.45
CA HIS A 351 44.97 -6.98 -23.40
C HIS A 351 45.09 -7.71 -24.75
N ALA A 352 45.64 -6.99 -25.71
CA ALA A 352 46.33 -7.55 -26.86
C ALA A 352 47.49 -6.58 -27.13
N GLY A 353 48.67 -7.00 -26.67
CA GLY A 353 49.96 -6.34 -26.82
C GLY A 353 51.01 -7.40 -26.57
#